data_AF-A0A8S1AP50-F1
#
_entry.id   AF-A0A8S1AP50-F1
#
_cell.length_a   1.000
_cell.length_b   1.000
_cell.length_c   1.000
_cell.angle_alpha   90.00
_cell.angle_beta   90.00
_cell.angle_gamma   90.00
#
_symmetry.space_group_name_H-M   'P 1'
#
loop_
_entity.id
_entity.type
_entity.pdbx_description
1 polymer ?
#
loop_
_entity_poly.entity_id
_entity_poly.type
_entity_poly.pdbx_seq_one_letter_code
_entity_poly.pdbx_strand_id
1 'polypeptide(L)'
;MNENIVEAEEAELDTGLCVCKDGPTLAILKDVQRMYEEKMNLIERIGGSKKLQLQLDVLRAWVNDLVGQNTLLVRAVEDLEAEATTKLVYERKRQSEVVSELRSELAAVRRRLARKDSDLRGLVEVLRRLREFDNCTLDGIHFFEITESDIFGSFEWRQKKLTGYPRYSKKGCGKLCELKLLNETLKKENVAKDREIRQLNKDAQQYEQTILNLRKEISLTKCTNTPDVSKRDAEVMAGMCCTGTECGDWEPVKDFSEMLQDETLQFQERIQQMESNLKSSSDSVRALRKVNVSLTEEMHAMRRLCAALVEENRAASVRAQFKDDIIREMRRQLKQAKAKLKETSEATELKPKDFVSGDGECPRGSSASYESVTIECVRAQPRRKRDVPLRESLLHRDATGNDSLIKTDIDHSNVLRGHTVSSNAISDAATCEEMRAYDCGHTQESDDDAFLNRE
;
A
#
# COMPACT_ATOMS: atom_id res chain seq x y z
N MET A 1 -11.78 7.15 32.85
CA MET A 1 -11.96 7.76 31.50
C MET A 1 -11.78 6.68 30.42
N ASN A 2 -12.57 5.60 30.45
CA ASN A 2 -12.43 4.44 29.55
C ASN A 2 -13.79 4.03 28.98
N GLU A 3 -14.50 4.95 28.31
CA GLU A 3 -15.82 4.64 27.70
C GLU A 3 -15.93 4.98 26.21
N ASN A 4 -14.85 5.39 25.52
CA ASN A 4 -14.92 5.87 24.12
C ASN A 4 -14.35 4.92 23.05
N ILE A 5 -14.33 3.60 23.27
CA ILE A 5 -13.79 2.62 22.28
C ILE A 5 -14.85 1.58 21.89
N VAL A 6 -16.10 1.99 21.66
CA VAL A 6 -17.16 1.06 21.20
C VAL A 6 -17.91 1.57 19.95
N GLU A 7 -17.74 2.81 19.50
CA GLU A 7 -18.57 3.35 18.39
C GLU A 7 -17.89 3.36 17.00
N ALA A 8 -16.78 2.66 16.79
CA ALA A 8 -16.03 2.71 15.52
C ALA A 8 -16.03 1.40 14.70
N GLU A 9 -16.94 0.46 15.00
CA GLU A 9 -16.98 -0.88 14.36
C GLU A 9 -18.32 -1.18 13.64
N GLU A 10 -19.13 -0.17 13.34
CA GLU A 10 -20.44 -0.34 12.66
C GLU A 10 -20.50 0.18 11.21
N ALA A 11 -19.40 0.67 10.63
CA ALA A 11 -19.36 1.03 9.22
C ALA A 11 -18.66 -0.07 8.40
N GLU A 12 -19.38 -0.65 7.43
CA GLU A 12 -18.91 -1.56 6.37
C GLU A 12 -19.04 -3.09 6.56
N LEU A 13 -19.99 -3.54 7.39
CA LEU A 13 -20.70 -4.76 7.01
C LEU A 13 -21.81 -4.35 6.03
N ASP A 14 -21.43 -4.20 4.76
CA ASP A 14 -22.35 -4.26 3.62
C ASP A 14 -23.02 -5.63 3.68
N THR A 15 -24.05 -5.68 4.51
CA THR A 15 -24.85 -6.84 4.79
C THR A 15 -25.47 -7.14 3.44
N GLY A 16 -25.06 -8.24 2.80
CA GLY A 16 -25.48 -8.69 1.46
C GLY A 16 -26.99 -8.99 1.32
N LEU A 17 -27.82 -8.28 2.06
CA LEU A 17 -29.24 -8.13 1.91
C LEU A 17 -29.51 -7.39 0.60
N CYS A 18 -29.56 -8.15 -0.50
CA CYS A 18 -30.13 -7.70 -1.76
C CYS A 18 -31.44 -6.96 -1.45
N VAL A 19 -31.48 -5.63 -1.63
CA VAL A 19 -32.66 -4.76 -1.46
C VAL A 19 -33.65 -4.97 -2.62
N CYS A 20 -33.92 -6.23 -2.91
CA CYS A 20 -34.55 -6.69 -4.14
C CYS A 20 -36.00 -7.11 -3.90
N LYS A 21 -36.44 -7.14 -2.64
CA LYS A 21 -37.77 -7.63 -2.26
C LYS A 21 -38.91 -6.75 -2.77
N ASP A 22 -38.68 -5.45 -2.93
CA ASP A 22 -39.67 -4.48 -3.44
C ASP A 22 -39.08 -3.54 -4.50
N GLY A 23 -38.07 -4.01 -5.24
CA GLY A 23 -37.43 -3.21 -6.27
C GLY A 23 -38.41 -2.86 -7.40
N PRO A 24 -38.22 -1.72 -8.10
CA PRO A 24 -39.08 -1.29 -9.21
C PRO A 24 -39.23 -2.35 -10.33
N THR A 25 -38.25 -3.24 -10.49
CA THR A 25 -38.33 -4.38 -11.42
C THR A 25 -39.47 -5.35 -11.08
N LEU A 26 -39.73 -5.58 -9.79
CA LEU A 26 -40.77 -6.50 -9.32
C LEU A 26 -42.17 -5.89 -9.53
N ALA A 27 -42.28 -4.55 -9.49
CA ALA A 27 -43.51 -3.84 -9.85
C ALA A 27 -43.85 -4.00 -11.34
N ILE A 28 -42.86 -3.87 -12.23
CA ILE A 28 -43.06 -4.05 -13.67
C ILE A 28 -43.55 -5.47 -13.99
N LEU A 29 -43.01 -6.50 -13.33
CA LEU A 29 -43.46 -7.88 -13.53
C LEU A 29 -44.93 -8.07 -13.12
N LYS A 30 -45.35 -7.45 -12.00
CA LYS A 30 -46.75 -7.47 -11.56
C LYS A 30 -47.68 -6.76 -12.56
N ASP A 31 -47.22 -5.68 -13.20
CA ASP A 31 -48.01 -4.97 -14.21
C ASP A 31 -48.13 -5.78 -15.51
N VAL A 32 -47.06 -6.44 -15.96
CA VAL A 32 -47.09 -7.34 -17.12
C VAL A 32 -48.03 -8.52 -16.85
N GLN A 33 -47.95 -9.14 -15.67
CA GLN A 33 -48.86 -10.20 -15.25
C GLN A 33 -50.32 -9.71 -15.33
N ARG A 34 -50.61 -8.54 -14.74
CA ARG A 34 -51.96 -7.95 -14.74
C ARG A 34 -52.49 -7.75 -16.15
N MET A 35 -51.67 -7.25 -17.09
CA MET A 35 -52.11 -7.08 -18.48
C MET A 35 -52.51 -8.40 -19.15
N TYR A 36 -51.80 -9.49 -18.88
CA TYR A 36 -52.12 -10.81 -19.44
C TYR A 36 -53.40 -11.38 -18.82
N GLU A 37 -53.60 -11.21 -17.50
CA GLU A 37 -54.84 -11.56 -16.80
C GLU A 37 -56.04 -10.77 -17.36
N GLU A 38 -55.89 -9.47 -17.55
CA GLU A 38 -56.91 -8.59 -18.14
C GLU A 38 -57.29 -9.03 -19.57
N LYS A 39 -56.30 -9.35 -20.41
CA LYS A 39 -56.53 -9.90 -21.75
C LYS A 39 -57.27 -11.23 -21.71
N MET A 40 -56.92 -12.12 -20.79
CA MET A 40 -57.57 -13.41 -20.62
C MET A 40 -59.03 -13.25 -20.18
N ASN A 41 -59.29 -12.40 -19.19
CA ASN A 41 -60.63 -12.07 -18.71
C ASN A 41 -61.51 -11.42 -19.79
N LEU A 42 -60.92 -10.62 -20.68
CA LEU A 42 -61.63 -10.06 -21.84
C LEU A 42 -62.07 -11.15 -22.82
N ILE A 43 -61.18 -12.10 -23.12
CA ILE A 43 -61.48 -13.25 -23.98
C ILE A 43 -62.53 -14.15 -23.34
N GLU A 44 -62.53 -14.32 -22.02
CA GLU A 44 -63.55 -15.10 -21.33
C GLU A 44 -64.96 -14.53 -21.48
N ARG A 45 -65.08 -13.20 -21.46
CA ARG A 45 -66.36 -12.48 -21.60
C ARG A 45 -66.87 -12.42 -23.03
N ILE A 46 -65.98 -12.25 -24.01
CA ILE A 46 -66.35 -11.97 -25.42
C ILE A 46 -66.21 -13.24 -26.29
N GLY A 47 -65.49 -14.25 -25.83
CA GLY A 47 -65.13 -15.43 -26.60
C GLY A 47 -66.33 -16.32 -26.91
N GLY A 48 -66.82 -16.24 -28.15
CA GLY A 48 -67.74 -17.22 -28.75
C GLY A 48 -67.00 -18.51 -29.19
N SER A 49 -67.33 -19.03 -30.37
CA SER A 49 -66.76 -20.29 -30.89
C SER A 49 -65.22 -20.28 -31.06
N LYS A 50 -64.58 -19.10 -31.11
CA LYS A 50 -63.12 -18.93 -31.22
C LYS A 50 -62.39 -18.71 -29.90
N LYS A 51 -63.08 -18.81 -28.75
CA LYS A 51 -62.51 -18.53 -27.42
C LYS A 51 -61.18 -19.26 -27.18
N LEU A 52 -61.16 -20.57 -27.42
CA LEU A 52 -59.98 -21.41 -27.19
C LEU A 52 -58.77 -20.96 -28.05
N GLN A 53 -59.01 -20.61 -29.31
CA GLN A 53 -57.96 -20.15 -30.21
C GLN A 53 -57.33 -18.83 -29.72
N LEU A 54 -58.15 -17.86 -29.31
CA LEU A 54 -57.68 -16.59 -28.79
C LEU A 54 -56.88 -16.77 -27.48
N GLN A 55 -57.34 -17.66 -26.59
CA GLN A 55 -56.60 -17.99 -25.36
C GLN A 55 -55.23 -18.61 -25.68
N LEU A 56 -55.17 -19.54 -26.65
CA LEU A 56 -53.92 -20.14 -27.10
C LEU A 56 -52.97 -19.10 -27.70
N ASP A 57 -53.48 -18.13 -28.46
CA ASP A 57 -52.65 -17.06 -29.04
C ASP A 57 -52.07 -16.14 -27.96
N VAL A 58 -52.85 -15.79 -26.92
CA VAL A 58 -52.36 -15.03 -25.76
C VAL A 58 -51.31 -15.81 -24.98
N LEU A 59 -51.53 -17.11 -24.73
CA LEU A 59 -50.55 -17.95 -24.05
C LEU A 59 -49.27 -18.11 -24.86
N ARG A 60 -49.36 -18.26 -26.19
CA ARG A 60 -48.17 -18.29 -27.07
C ARG A 60 -47.40 -16.97 -27.01
N ALA A 61 -48.08 -15.83 -27.03
CA ALA A 61 -47.44 -14.52 -26.90
C ALA A 61 -46.73 -14.39 -25.54
N TRP A 62 -47.39 -14.79 -24.45
CA TRP A 62 -46.79 -14.78 -23.12
C TRP A 62 -45.55 -15.67 -23.03
N VAL A 63 -45.60 -16.89 -23.58
CA VAL A 63 -44.44 -17.80 -23.64
C VAL A 63 -43.30 -17.19 -24.47
N ASN A 64 -43.59 -16.56 -25.61
CA ASN A 64 -42.56 -15.91 -26.43
C ASN A 64 -41.89 -14.74 -25.68
N ASP A 65 -42.67 -13.92 -24.97
CA ASP A 65 -42.13 -12.82 -24.16
C ASP A 65 -41.25 -13.35 -23.02
N LEU A 66 -41.68 -14.41 -22.33
CA LEU A 66 -40.88 -15.08 -21.29
C LEU A 66 -39.56 -15.62 -21.84
N VAL A 67 -39.57 -16.22 -23.03
CA VAL A 67 -38.35 -16.68 -23.72
C VAL A 67 -37.43 -15.49 -24.05
N GLY A 68 -38.00 -14.38 -24.53
CA GLY A 68 -37.26 -13.14 -24.79
C GLY A 68 -36.60 -12.56 -23.54
N GLN A 69 -37.35 -12.48 -22.43
CA GLN A 69 -36.83 -12.01 -21.14
C GLN A 69 -35.73 -12.92 -20.59
N ASN A 70 -35.91 -14.23 -20.62
CA ASN A 70 -34.89 -15.19 -20.21
C ASN A 70 -33.62 -15.05 -21.06
N THR A 71 -33.75 -14.83 -22.36
CA THR A 71 -32.60 -14.60 -23.25
C THR A 71 -31.84 -13.32 -22.87
N LEU A 72 -32.54 -12.23 -22.56
CA LEU A 72 -31.92 -10.98 -22.11
C LEU A 72 -31.26 -11.14 -20.74
N LEU A 73 -31.90 -11.85 -19.81
CA LEU A 73 -31.35 -12.13 -18.48
C LEU A 73 -30.06 -12.95 -18.57
N VAL A 74 -30.05 -14.00 -19.41
CA VAL A 74 -28.84 -14.80 -19.65
C VAL A 74 -27.71 -13.91 -20.16
N ARG A 75 -27.96 -13.06 -21.17
CA ARG A 75 -26.94 -12.14 -21.69
C ARG A 75 -26.44 -11.15 -20.62
N ALA A 76 -27.35 -10.58 -19.83
CA ALA A 76 -26.97 -9.65 -18.76
C ALA A 76 -26.11 -10.34 -17.69
N VAL A 77 -26.42 -11.59 -17.33
CA VAL A 77 -25.60 -12.39 -16.42
C VAL A 77 -24.23 -12.69 -17.05
N GLU A 78 -24.18 -13.09 -18.32
CA GLU A 78 -22.92 -13.32 -19.05
C GLU A 78 -22.04 -12.06 -19.09
N ASP A 79 -22.62 -10.89 -19.33
CA ASP A 79 -21.92 -9.60 -19.34
C ASP A 79 -21.38 -9.24 -17.93
N LEU A 80 -22.19 -9.43 -16.88
CA LEU A 80 -21.76 -9.21 -15.50
C LEU A 80 -20.65 -10.18 -15.08
N GLU A 81 -20.73 -11.45 -15.49
CA GLU A 81 -19.67 -12.44 -15.27
C GLU A 81 -18.37 -12.05 -16.02
N ALA A 82 -18.48 -11.58 -17.26
CA ALA A 82 -17.34 -11.11 -18.04
C ALA A 82 -16.68 -9.86 -17.42
N GLU A 83 -17.49 -8.91 -16.93
CA GLU A 83 -17.00 -7.74 -16.21
C GLU A 83 -16.31 -8.13 -14.90
N ALA A 84 -16.95 -8.97 -14.09
CA ALA A 84 -16.40 -9.44 -12.83
C ALA A 84 -15.08 -10.19 -13.02
N THR A 85 -14.99 -11.07 -14.03
CA THR A 85 -13.75 -11.79 -14.35
C THR A 85 -12.65 -10.85 -14.83
N THR A 86 -12.98 -9.84 -15.65
CA THR A 86 -12.01 -8.82 -16.09
C THR A 86 -11.48 -8.00 -14.92
N LYS A 87 -12.37 -7.56 -14.01
CA LYS A 87 -12.01 -6.83 -12.79
C LYS A 87 -11.09 -7.67 -11.88
N LEU A 88 -11.41 -8.94 -11.69
CA LEU A 88 -10.56 -9.87 -10.92
C LEU A 88 -9.17 -10.06 -11.53
N VAL A 89 -9.05 -10.13 -12.85
CA VAL A 89 -7.75 -10.24 -13.53
C VAL A 89 -6.91 -8.97 -13.33
N TYR A 90 -7.55 -7.79 -13.45
CA TYR A 90 -6.87 -6.51 -13.22
C TYR A 90 -6.37 -6.37 -11.78
N GLU A 91 -7.23 -6.69 -10.79
CA GLU A 91 -6.84 -6.64 -9.37
C GLU A 91 -5.74 -7.65 -9.05
N ARG A 92 -5.80 -8.88 -9.60
CA ARG A 92 -4.71 -9.86 -9.43
C ARG A 92 -3.38 -9.34 -9.97
N LYS A 93 -3.40 -8.65 -11.13
CA LYS A 93 -2.19 -8.06 -11.71
C LYS A 93 -1.64 -6.96 -10.80
N ARG A 94 -2.50 -6.04 -10.34
CA ARG A 94 -2.13 -4.97 -9.41
C ARG A 94 -1.56 -5.53 -8.11
N GLN A 95 -2.18 -6.56 -7.53
CA GLN A 95 -1.67 -7.25 -6.35
C GLN A 95 -0.29 -7.88 -6.61
N SER A 96 -0.07 -8.47 -7.79
CA SER A 96 1.23 -9.03 -8.15
C SER A 96 2.33 -7.95 -8.25
N GLU A 97 2.00 -6.75 -8.70
CA GLU A 97 2.92 -5.61 -8.76
C GLU A 97 3.26 -5.10 -7.35
N VAL A 98 2.25 -4.92 -6.49
CA VAL A 98 2.48 -4.52 -5.09
C VAL A 98 3.32 -5.56 -4.34
N VAL A 99 3.05 -6.85 -4.53
CA VAL A 99 3.82 -7.93 -3.89
C VAL A 99 5.26 -7.96 -4.39
N SER A 100 5.52 -7.69 -5.67
CA SER A 100 6.90 -7.66 -6.18
C SER A 100 7.68 -6.45 -5.64
N GLU A 101 7.03 -5.30 -5.51
CA GLU A 101 7.60 -4.11 -4.87
C GLU A 101 7.95 -4.38 -3.40
N LEU A 102 7.01 -4.88 -2.60
CA LEU A 102 7.25 -5.21 -1.19
C LEU A 102 8.36 -6.25 -1.01
N ARG A 103 8.45 -7.25 -1.89
CA ARG A 103 9.56 -8.23 -1.87
C ARG A 103 10.91 -7.57 -2.12
N SER A 104 10.97 -6.61 -3.05
CA SER A 104 12.20 -5.87 -3.34
C SER A 104 12.63 -4.98 -2.18
N GLU A 105 11.68 -4.33 -1.50
CA GLU A 105 11.94 -3.55 -0.28
C GLU A 105 12.44 -4.42 0.86
N LEU A 106 11.78 -5.56 1.10
CA LEU A 106 12.19 -6.52 2.12
C LEU A 106 13.63 -7.00 1.87
N ALA A 107 13.99 -7.28 0.62
CA ALA A 107 15.36 -7.64 0.26
C ALA A 107 16.36 -6.49 0.49
N ALA A 108 15.96 -5.23 0.22
CA ALA A 108 16.80 -4.07 0.52
C ALA A 108 16.99 -3.86 2.03
N VAL A 109 15.93 -4.01 2.83
CA VAL A 109 16.01 -3.93 4.30
C VAL A 109 16.91 -5.03 4.85
N ARG A 110 16.76 -6.28 4.39
CA ARG A 110 17.63 -7.40 4.81
C ARG A 110 19.11 -7.14 4.51
N ARG A 111 19.43 -6.56 3.35
CA ARG A 111 20.82 -6.17 3.01
C ARG A 111 21.35 -5.07 3.95
N ARG A 112 20.53 -4.07 4.29
CA ARG A 112 20.91 -3.03 5.26
C ARG A 112 21.17 -3.60 6.64
N LEU A 113 20.29 -4.49 7.11
CA LEU A 113 20.45 -5.17 8.39
C LEU A 113 21.75 -5.98 8.42
N ALA A 114 22.01 -6.79 7.38
CA ALA A 114 23.23 -7.58 7.29
C ALA A 114 24.52 -6.73 7.32
N ARG A 115 24.51 -5.55 6.69
CA ARG A 115 25.63 -4.58 6.76
C ARG A 115 25.83 -4.08 8.20
N LYS A 116 24.76 -3.66 8.86
CA LYS A 116 24.80 -3.20 10.26
C LYS A 116 25.26 -4.29 11.22
N ASP A 117 24.81 -5.53 11.04
CA ASP A 117 25.27 -6.67 11.84
C ASP A 117 26.78 -6.92 11.65
N SER A 118 27.31 -6.70 10.45
CA SER A 118 28.74 -6.79 10.18
C SER A 118 29.52 -5.67 10.87
N ASP A 119 29.03 -4.43 10.81
CA ASP A 119 29.65 -3.28 11.49
C ASP A 119 29.66 -3.50 13.01
N LEU A 120 28.55 -3.99 13.58
CA LEU A 120 28.45 -4.31 15.00
C LEU A 120 29.47 -5.39 15.40
N ARG A 121 29.61 -6.46 14.60
CA ARG A 121 30.65 -7.47 14.83
C ARG A 121 32.06 -6.87 14.75
N GLY A 122 32.31 -5.99 13.78
CA GLY A 122 33.58 -5.27 13.66
C GLY A 122 33.88 -4.41 14.89
N LEU A 123 32.89 -3.67 15.39
CA LEU A 123 33.03 -2.84 16.58
C LEU A 123 33.31 -3.67 17.84
N VAL A 124 32.60 -4.78 18.02
CA VAL A 124 32.84 -5.72 19.12
C VAL A 124 34.26 -6.28 19.08
N GLU A 125 34.77 -6.60 17.89
CA GLU A 125 36.15 -7.07 17.71
C GLU A 125 37.19 -5.98 18.03
N VAL A 126 36.94 -4.72 17.67
CA VAL A 126 37.80 -3.58 18.08
C VAL A 126 37.85 -3.47 19.61
N LEU A 127 36.69 -3.52 20.28
CA LEU A 127 36.61 -3.44 21.74
C LEU A 127 37.32 -4.62 22.41
N ARG A 128 37.22 -5.81 21.83
CA ARG A 128 37.93 -7.02 22.30
C ARG A 128 39.45 -6.83 22.22
N ARG A 129 39.98 -6.35 21.08
CA ARG A 129 41.42 -6.11 20.88
C ARG A 129 41.98 -5.04 21.81
N LEU A 130 41.22 -3.97 22.00
CA LEU A 130 41.52 -2.91 22.96
C LEU A 130 41.70 -3.46 24.37
N ARG A 131 40.77 -4.32 24.80
CA ARG A 131 40.80 -4.92 26.13
C ARG A 131 41.97 -5.90 26.33
N GLU A 132 42.31 -6.67 25.31
CA GLU A 132 43.30 -7.77 25.43
C GLU A 132 44.74 -7.36 25.13
N PHE A 133 44.96 -6.46 24.16
CA PHE A 133 46.29 -6.14 23.63
C PHE A 133 46.69 -4.67 23.82
N ASP A 134 45.84 -3.84 24.42
CA ASP A 134 46.03 -2.39 24.61
C ASP A 134 46.36 -1.62 23.32
N ASN A 135 45.99 -2.21 22.16
CA ASN A 135 46.30 -1.68 20.83
C ASN A 135 45.02 -1.53 19.99
N CYS A 136 44.83 -0.33 19.41
CA CYS A 136 43.70 0.02 18.54
C CYS A 136 43.98 -0.27 17.05
N THR A 137 44.29 -1.50 16.65
CA THR A 137 44.51 -1.79 15.22
C THR A 137 43.20 -2.20 14.54
N LEU A 138 42.82 -1.46 13.49
CA LEU A 138 41.66 -1.77 12.63
C LEU A 138 41.96 -2.81 11.54
N ASP A 139 43.15 -3.41 11.55
CA ASP A 139 43.57 -4.36 10.52
C ASP A 139 42.62 -5.57 10.45
N GLY A 140 42.08 -5.81 9.24
CA GLY A 140 41.11 -6.87 8.96
C GLY A 140 39.67 -6.57 9.39
N ILE A 141 39.38 -5.37 9.88
CA ILE A 141 38.02 -4.94 10.23
C ILE A 141 37.55 -3.91 9.23
N HIS A 142 36.52 -4.26 8.46
CA HIS A 142 35.90 -3.37 7.48
C HIS A 142 34.55 -2.90 8.00
N PHE A 143 34.37 -1.58 8.07
CA PHE A 143 33.09 -0.95 8.31
C PHE A 143 32.49 -0.52 6.98
N PHE A 144 31.18 -0.69 6.83
CA PHE A 144 30.47 -0.19 5.66
C PHE A 144 30.28 1.32 5.76
N GLU A 145 30.72 2.04 4.74
CA GLU A 145 30.43 3.47 4.61
C GLU A 145 28.92 3.70 4.44
N ILE A 146 28.39 4.68 5.18
CA ILE A 146 27.00 5.09 5.05
C ILE A 146 26.86 5.83 3.72
N THR A 147 26.11 5.25 2.79
CA THR A 147 25.83 5.89 1.50
C THR A 147 24.60 6.80 1.61
N GLU A 148 24.44 7.76 0.71
CA GLU A 148 23.22 8.58 0.63
C GLU A 148 21.95 7.71 0.53
N SER A 149 22.04 6.55 -0.12
CA SER A 149 20.92 5.61 -0.24
C SER A 149 20.51 4.96 1.08
N ASP A 150 21.40 4.92 2.07
CA ASP A 150 21.10 4.41 3.41
C ASP A 150 20.34 5.45 4.25
N ILE A 151 20.62 6.74 4.03
CA ILE A 151 19.99 7.88 4.74
C ILE A 151 18.64 8.25 4.11
N PHE A 152 18.62 8.37 2.78
CA PHE A 152 17.46 8.89 2.03
C PHE A 152 16.59 7.78 1.40
N GLY A 153 17.00 6.52 1.53
CA GLY A 153 16.41 5.39 0.81
C GLY A 153 16.85 5.33 -0.66
N SER A 154 16.57 4.23 -1.34
CA SER A 154 16.74 4.18 -2.81
C SER A 154 15.79 5.21 -3.43
N PHE A 155 16.35 6.24 -4.05
CA PHE A 155 15.66 7.40 -4.63
C PHE A 155 14.54 7.07 -5.64
N GLU A 156 14.42 5.80 -6.04
CA GLU A 156 13.43 5.30 -7.01
C GLU A 156 11.97 5.43 -6.55
N TRP A 157 11.69 5.57 -5.25
CA TRP A 157 10.32 5.71 -4.75
C TRP A 157 9.62 7.03 -5.13
N ARG A 158 10.35 8.05 -5.61
CA ARG A 158 9.76 9.34 -6.00
C ARG A 158 9.56 9.58 -7.50
N GLN A 159 10.06 8.71 -8.39
CA GLN A 159 9.98 8.95 -9.84
C GLN A 159 9.12 7.97 -10.65
N LYS A 160 8.60 6.89 -10.05
CA LYS A 160 7.63 6.01 -10.72
C LYS A 160 6.20 6.59 -10.69
N LYS A 161 5.97 7.67 -11.43
CA LYS A 161 4.63 7.98 -11.98
C LYS A 161 4.75 8.46 -13.43
N LEU A 162 4.11 7.71 -14.33
CA LEU A 162 3.50 8.10 -15.62
C LEU A 162 4.16 7.76 -16.99
N THR A 163 5.24 6.99 -17.08
CA THR A 163 5.86 6.74 -18.43
C THR A 163 5.61 5.38 -19.07
N GLY A 164 4.85 4.46 -18.48
CA GLY A 164 4.70 3.11 -19.06
C GLY A 164 3.31 2.48 -18.96
N TYR A 165 2.37 2.87 -19.81
CA TYR A 165 1.26 2.00 -20.18
C TYR A 165 1.28 1.70 -21.69
N PRO A 166 1.13 0.43 -22.09
CA PRO A 166 1.17 0.02 -23.49
C PRO A 166 -0.02 0.59 -24.27
N ARG A 167 0.27 1.03 -25.49
CA ARG A 167 -0.68 1.56 -26.48
C ARG A 167 -1.83 0.58 -26.72
N TYR A 168 -3.00 0.87 -26.18
CA TYR A 168 -4.28 0.40 -26.72
C TYR A 168 -4.99 1.58 -27.41
N SER A 169 -5.50 1.30 -28.60
CA SER A 169 -5.97 2.28 -29.59
C SER A 169 -7.20 3.07 -29.12
N LYS A 170 -6.95 4.34 -28.79
CA LYS A 170 -7.58 5.55 -29.37
C LYS A 170 -9.07 5.45 -29.74
N LYS A 171 -9.94 5.83 -28.80
CA LYS A 171 -11.09 6.75 -28.99
C LYS A 171 -11.62 7.18 -27.62
N GLY A 172 -11.03 8.25 -27.08
CA GLY A 172 -11.39 8.82 -25.76
C GLY A 172 -10.24 9.62 -25.12
N CYS A 173 -9.52 10.43 -25.90
CA CYS A 173 -8.24 11.04 -25.50
C CYS A 173 -8.29 12.57 -25.48
N GLY A 174 -9.31 13.16 -24.83
CA GLY A 174 -9.33 14.60 -24.53
C GLY A 174 -8.88 14.86 -23.09
N LYS A 175 -9.66 14.33 -22.15
CA LYS A 175 -9.50 14.57 -20.70
C LYS A 175 -8.15 14.08 -20.14
N LEU A 176 -7.59 13.00 -20.68
CA LEU A 176 -6.28 12.49 -20.23
C LEU A 176 -5.11 13.42 -20.60
N CYS A 177 -5.20 14.13 -21.73
CA CYS A 177 -4.17 15.10 -22.12
C CYS A 177 -4.21 16.36 -21.25
N GLU A 178 -5.40 16.84 -20.87
CA GLU A 178 -5.57 17.99 -19.98
C GLU A 178 -5.03 17.70 -18.58
N LEU A 179 -5.35 16.53 -18.01
CA LEU A 179 -4.80 16.08 -16.73
C LEU A 179 -3.28 15.97 -16.75
N LYS A 180 -2.71 15.49 -17.86
CA LYS A 180 -1.26 15.39 -18.02
C LYS A 180 -0.62 16.79 -18.08
N LEU A 181 -1.23 17.73 -18.80
CA LEU A 181 -0.74 19.10 -18.88
C LEU A 181 -0.82 19.80 -17.52
N LEU A 182 -1.94 19.64 -16.81
CA LEU A 182 -2.13 20.20 -15.46
C LEU A 182 -1.11 19.64 -14.47
N ASN A 183 -0.84 18.33 -14.52
CA ASN A 183 0.16 17.70 -13.66
C ASN A 183 1.57 18.24 -13.92
N GLU A 184 1.94 18.45 -15.19
CA GLU A 184 3.24 19.04 -15.54
C GLU A 184 3.34 20.51 -15.13
N THR A 185 2.25 21.28 -15.23
CA THR A 185 2.20 22.66 -14.72
C THR A 185 2.39 22.70 -13.21
N LEU A 186 1.66 21.86 -12.45
CA LEU A 186 1.78 21.77 -10.99
C LEU A 186 3.18 21.33 -10.54
N LYS A 187 3.84 20.43 -11.28
CA LYS A 187 5.23 20.07 -10.98
C LYS A 187 6.19 21.24 -11.14
N LYS A 188 6.05 22.02 -12.22
CA LYS A 188 6.90 23.20 -12.45
C LYS A 188 6.69 24.25 -11.37
N GLU A 189 5.44 24.47 -10.97
CA GLU A 189 5.09 25.39 -9.89
C GLU A 189 5.67 24.94 -8.55
N ASN A 190 5.57 23.65 -8.19
CA ASN A 190 6.20 23.10 -6.99
C ASN A 190 7.71 23.33 -6.96
N VAL A 191 8.41 23.08 -8.09
CA VAL A 191 9.85 23.33 -8.18
C VAL A 191 10.19 24.82 -8.03
N ALA A 192 9.35 25.71 -8.56
CA ALA A 192 9.54 27.15 -8.39
C ALA A 192 9.34 27.56 -6.92
N LYS A 193 8.30 27.05 -6.25
CA LYS A 193 8.02 27.30 -4.83
C LYS A 193 9.11 26.74 -3.92
N ASP A 194 9.68 25.58 -4.22
CA ASP A 194 10.83 25.03 -3.47
C ASP A 194 12.11 25.87 -3.61
N ARG A 195 12.26 26.60 -4.72
CA ARG A 195 13.37 27.56 -4.88
C ARG A 195 13.11 28.82 -4.06
N GLU A 196 11.87 29.31 -4.07
CA GLU A 196 11.43 30.46 -3.26
C GLU A 196 11.62 30.18 -1.76
N ILE A 197 11.19 29.02 -1.26
CA ILE A 197 11.39 28.60 0.14
C ILE A 197 12.87 28.56 0.51
N ARG A 198 13.73 28.01 -0.37
CA ARG A 198 15.18 27.99 -0.14
C ARG A 198 15.80 29.37 -0.10
N GLN A 199 15.30 30.30 -0.91
CA GLN A 199 15.76 31.69 -0.90
C GLN A 199 15.34 32.38 0.40
N LEU A 200 14.06 32.28 0.79
CA LEU A 200 13.55 32.85 2.04
C LEU A 200 14.28 32.30 3.28
N ASN A 201 14.63 31.02 3.29
CA ASN A 201 15.43 30.45 4.38
C ASN A 201 16.85 31.04 4.46
N LYS A 202 17.49 31.36 3.33
CA LYS A 202 18.79 32.04 3.33
C LYS A 202 18.67 33.46 3.87
N ASP A 203 17.64 34.18 3.42
CA ASP A 203 17.40 35.56 3.86
C ASP A 203 17.10 35.59 5.37
N ALA A 204 16.31 34.64 5.88
CA ALA A 204 16.05 34.47 7.30
C ALA A 204 17.33 34.25 8.13
N GLN A 205 18.22 33.34 7.69
CA GLN A 205 19.53 33.13 8.34
C GLN A 205 20.39 34.39 8.33
N GLN A 206 20.36 35.17 7.24
CA GLN A 206 21.08 36.43 7.15
C GLN A 206 20.55 37.47 8.15
N TYR A 207 19.23 37.54 8.34
CA TYR A 207 18.62 38.41 9.36
C TYR A 207 18.97 37.96 10.78
N GLU A 208 18.97 36.66 11.07
CA GLU A 208 19.41 36.13 12.36
C GLU A 208 20.85 36.52 12.68
N GLN A 209 21.75 36.37 11.71
CA GLN A 209 23.15 36.78 11.86
C GLN A 209 23.31 38.29 12.10
N THR A 210 22.52 39.10 11.40
CA THR A 210 22.51 40.56 11.57
C THR A 210 22.03 40.95 12.96
N ILE A 211 20.96 40.32 13.46
CA ILE A 211 20.44 40.54 14.82
C ILE A 211 21.51 40.15 15.85
N LEU A 212 22.20 39.03 15.66
CA LEU A 212 23.27 38.59 16.55
C LEU A 212 24.43 39.59 16.61
N ASN A 213 24.85 40.12 15.45
CA ASN A 213 25.91 41.14 15.37
C ASN A 213 25.51 42.44 16.08
N LEU A 214 24.30 42.95 15.83
CA LEU A 214 23.78 44.15 16.51
C LEU A 214 23.70 43.97 18.02
N ARG A 215 23.25 42.81 18.51
CA ARG A 215 23.27 42.49 19.96
C ARG A 215 24.67 42.52 20.55
N LYS A 216 25.67 42.05 19.79
CA LYS A 216 27.09 42.09 20.21
C LYS A 216 27.60 43.53 20.29
N GLU A 217 27.29 44.37 19.30
CA GLU A 217 27.66 45.79 19.28
C GLU A 217 27.02 46.59 20.42
N ILE A 218 25.73 46.36 20.70
CA ILE A 218 25.02 46.96 21.86
C ILE A 218 25.66 46.52 23.18
N SER A 219 26.09 45.26 23.27
CA SER A 219 26.73 44.74 24.48
C SER A 219 28.13 45.34 24.69
N LEU A 220 28.89 45.54 23.60
CA LEU A 220 30.20 46.20 23.63
C LEU A 220 30.10 47.67 24.06
N THR A 221 29.14 48.42 23.52
CA THR A 221 28.91 49.83 23.86
C THR A 221 28.43 50.03 25.30
N LYS A 222 27.62 49.10 25.84
CA LYS A 222 27.22 49.12 27.26
C LYS A 222 28.39 48.87 28.24
N CYS A 223 29.45 48.18 27.81
CA CYS A 223 30.60 47.90 28.68
C CYS A 223 31.65 49.02 28.70
N THR A 224 31.67 49.91 27.71
CA THR A 224 32.66 51.01 27.63
C THR A 224 32.15 52.34 28.16
N ASN A 225 30.83 52.50 28.35
CA ASN A 225 30.20 53.79 28.66
C ASN A 225 29.52 53.86 30.04
N THR A 226 29.91 53.01 31.00
CA THR A 226 29.91 53.47 32.40
C THR A 226 31.31 54.01 32.68
N PRO A 227 31.63 55.27 32.35
CA PRO A 227 32.74 55.90 33.03
C PRO A 227 32.35 55.83 34.51
N ASP A 228 33.15 55.11 35.29
CA ASP A 228 33.17 55.21 36.73
C ASP A 228 33.66 56.63 37.04
N VAL A 229 32.82 57.63 36.75
CA VAL A 229 33.04 59.01 37.14
C VAL A 229 32.80 58.97 38.62
N SER A 230 33.90 58.80 39.34
CA SER A 230 33.95 59.01 40.77
C SER A 230 33.21 60.32 41.03
N LYS A 231 32.24 60.28 41.93
CA LYS A 231 31.28 61.37 42.20
C LYS A 231 31.95 62.73 42.47
N ARG A 232 33.27 62.78 42.66
CA ARG A 232 34.07 64.01 42.87
C ARG A 232 34.41 64.78 41.59
N ASP A 233 34.56 64.12 40.44
CA ASP A 233 35.07 64.82 39.24
C ASP A 233 33.96 65.54 38.44
N ALA A 234 32.70 65.13 38.63
CA ALA A 234 31.54 65.79 38.04
C ALA A 234 31.22 67.17 38.68
N GLU A 235 31.57 67.38 39.96
CA GLU A 235 31.39 68.68 40.63
C GLU A 235 32.45 69.72 40.20
N VAL A 236 33.66 69.28 39.85
CA VAL A 236 34.76 70.19 39.48
C VAL A 236 34.56 70.79 38.09
N MET A 237 34.02 70.03 37.11
CA MET A 237 33.77 70.57 35.77
C MET A 237 32.55 71.51 35.69
N ALA A 238 31.58 71.40 36.61
CA ALA A 238 30.44 72.32 36.64
C ALA A 238 30.82 73.74 37.10
N GLY A 239 31.93 73.90 37.84
CA GLY A 239 32.38 75.19 38.36
C GLY A 239 33.15 76.09 37.39
N MET A 240 33.65 75.56 36.27
CA MET A 240 34.55 76.31 35.36
C MET A 240 33.88 76.88 34.10
N CYS A 241 32.62 76.54 33.80
CA CYS A 241 31.96 76.95 32.56
C CYS A 241 31.09 78.23 32.67
N CYS A 242 31.09 78.93 33.81
CA CYS A 242 30.17 80.06 34.07
C CYS A 242 30.86 81.42 34.25
N THR A 243 31.93 81.72 33.51
CA THR A 243 32.47 83.10 33.41
C THR A 243 32.96 83.40 32.00
N GLY A 244 32.16 84.14 31.22
CA GLY A 244 32.54 84.58 29.88
C GLY A 244 31.35 85.00 29.04
N THR A 245 30.84 86.19 29.30
CA THR A 245 29.91 86.93 28.44
C THR A 245 30.48 87.08 27.03
N GLU A 246 29.83 86.46 26.05
CA GLU A 246 29.56 86.95 24.70
C GLU A 246 28.72 85.88 23.99
N CYS A 247 27.40 85.98 24.15
CA CYS A 247 26.42 85.12 23.49
C CYS A 247 26.40 85.41 21.99
N GLY A 248 27.23 84.68 21.25
CA GLY A 248 26.98 84.40 19.84
C GLY A 248 25.69 83.59 19.70
N ASP A 249 24.94 83.90 18.66
CA ASP A 249 23.67 83.29 18.25
C ASP A 249 23.73 81.75 18.34
N TRP A 250 23.26 81.20 19.45
CA TRP A 250 23.13 79.76 19.62
C TRP A 250 21.93 79.34 18.79
N GLU A 251 22.18 78.87 17.56
CA GLU A 251 21.20 78.07 16.86
C GLU A 251 20.67 77.01 17.83
N PRO A 252 19.34 76.90 18.03
CA PRO A 252 18.77 75.99 18.99
C PRO A 252 19.31 74.60 18.69
N VAL A 253 20.08 74.05 19.62
CA VAL A 253 20.62 72.69 19.55
C VAL A 253 19.41 71.79 19.29
N LYS A 254 19.23 71.35 18.04
CA LYS A 254 18.13 70.49 17.64
C LYS A 254 18.06 69.35 18.64
N ASP A 255 16.90 69.24 19.29
CA ASP A 255 16.66 68.40 20.44
C ASP A 255 17.14 66.97 20.18
N PHE A 256 18.34 66.62 20.68
CA PHE A 256 18.84 65.23 20.70
C PHE A 256 17.84 64.29 21.40
N SER A 257 16.96 64.84 22.23
CA SER A 257 15.82 64.15 22.84
C SER A 257 14.83 63.60 21.80
N GLU A 258 14.56 64.34 20.71
CA GLU A 258 13.62 63.90 19.66
C GLU A 258 14.21 62.74 18.85
N MET A 259 15.51 62.79 18.54
CA MET A 259 16.19 61.70 17.83
C MET A 259 16.26 60.41 18.65
N LEU A 260 16.55 60.51 19.95
CA LEU A 260 16.54 59.37 20.87
C LEU A 260 15.14 58.79 21.08
N GLN A 261 14.09 59.63 21.07
CA GLN A 261 12.71 59.17 21.13
C GLN A 261 12.32 58.40 19.87
N ASP A 262 12.69 58.88 18.68
CA ASP A 262 12.41 58.18 17.42
C ASP A 262 13.13 56.82 17.35
N GLU A 263 14.41 56.77 17.75
CA GLU A 263 15.17 55.52 17.78
C GLU A 263 14.58 54.50 18.77
N THR A 264 14.11 54.98 19.94
CA THR A 264 13.43 54.15 20.93
C THR A 264 12.12 53.58 20.39
N LEU A 265 11.32 54.38 19.67
CA LEU A 265 10.08 53.93 19.05
C LEU A 265 10.34 52.87 17.96
N GLN A 266 11.37 53.06 17.13
CA GLN A 266 11.76 52.08 16.11
C GLN A 266 12.18 50.74 16.74
N PHE A 267 12.94 50.77 17.85
CA PHE A 267 13.28 49.54 18.57
C PHE A 267 12.05 48.86 19.16
N GLN A 268 11.12 49.64 19.72
CA GLN A 268 9.88 49.11 20.29
C GLN A 268 9.00 48.47 19.21
N GLU A 269 8.85 49.09 18.04
CA GLU A 269 8.11 48.54 16.91
C GLU A 269 8.75 47.22 16.42
N ARG A 270 10.08 47.19 16.30
CA ARG A 270 10.80 45.97 15.90
C ARG A 270 10.62 44.82 16.91
N ILE A 271 10.59 45.12 18.20
CA ILE A 271 10.31 44.12 19.25
C ILE A 271 8.87 43.59 19.10
N GLN A 272 7.88 44.47 18.97
CA GLN A 272 6.48 44.06 18.76
C GLN A 272 6.31 43.22 17.49
N GLN A 273 7.03 43.56 16.41
CA GLN A 273 7.03 42.78 15.19
C GLN A 273 7.61 41.37 15.43
N MET A 274 8.75 41.26 16.12
CA MET A 274 9.33 39.96 16.47
C MET A 274 8.40 39.13 17.36
N GLU A 275 7.71 39.75 18.32
CA GLU A 275 6.73 39.08 19.19
C GLU A 275 5.53 38.55 18.39
N SER A 276 5.00 39.35 17.45
CA SER A 276 3.90 38.90 16.58
C SER A 276 4.31 37.74 15.67
N ASN A 277 5.54 37.76 15.14
CA ASN A 277 6.11 36.68 14.33
C ASN A 277 6.36 35.41 15.14
N LEU A 278 6.84 35.53 16.39
CA LEU A 278 6.99 34.37 17.28
C LEU A 278 5.65 33.75 17.63
N LYS A 279 4.63 34.59 17.86
CA LYS A 279 3.26 34.13 18.12
C LYS A 279 2.68 33.37 16.93
N SER A 280 2.77 33.91 15.72
CA SER A 280 2.28 33.25 14.51
C SER A 280 3.04 31.96 14.18
N SER A 281 4.35 31.94 14.41
CA SER A 281 5.18 30.73 14.30
C SER A 281 4.77 29.66 15.32
N SER A 282 4.55 30.02 16.58
CA SER A 282 4.05 29.13 17.63
C SER A 282 2.68 28.52 17.27
N ASP A 283 1.77 29.32 16.74
CA ASP A 283 0.45 28.84 16.30
C ASP A 283 0.57 27.86 15.11
N SER A 284 1.49 28.12 14.19
CA SER A 284 1.81 27.22 13.08
C SER A 284 2.36 25.88 13.56
N VAL A 285 3.26 25.87 14.54
CA VAL A 285 3.79 24.64 15.16
C VAL A 285 2.67 23.85 15.84
N ARG A 286 1.74 24.53 16.53
CA ARG A 286 0.58 23.88 17.16
C ARG A 286 -0.33 23.25 16.11
N ALA A 287 -0.59 23.93 15.00
CA ALA A 287 -1.37 23.39 13.90
C ALA A 287 -0.70 22.15 13.26
N LEU A 288 0.60 22.19 13.01
CA LEU A 288 1.36 21.06 12.49
C LEU A 288 1.33 19.85 13.44
N ARG A 289 1.42 20.07 14.76
CA ARG A 289 1.28 18.99 15.75
C ARG A 289 -0.09 18.31 15.68
N LYS A 290 -1.17 19.08 15.49
CA LYS A 290 -2.53 18.52 15.32
C LYS A 290 -2.61 17.65 14.06
N VAL A 291 -2.05 18.11 12.94
CA VAL A 291 -2.01 17.35 11.68
C VAL A 291 -1.20 16.06 11.85
N ASN A 292 -0.05 16.11 12.52
CA ASN A 292 0.77 14.91 12.78
C ASN A 292 0.05 13.87 13.63
N VAL A 293 -0.71 14.28 14.65
CA VAL A 293 -1.52 13.37 15.46
C VAL A 293 -2.59 12.69 14.59
N SER A 294 -3.36 13.49 13.84
CA SER A 294 -4.39 12.97 12.91
C SER A 294 -3.81 12.00 11.87
N LEU A 295 -2.66 12.33 11.27
CA LEU A 295 -2.00 11.44 10.31
C LEU A 295 -1.51 10.14 10.96
N THR A 296 -1.07 10.19 12.22
CA THR A 296 -0.65 9.00 12.97
C THR A 296 -1.86 8.10 13.25
N GLU A 297 -3.01 8.67 13.61
CA GLU A 297 -4.27 7.95 13.79
C GLU A 297 -4.73 7.27 12.49
N GLU A 298 -4.68 7.99 11.36
CA GLU A 298 -4.98 7.43 10.03
C GLU A 298 -4.03 6.27 9.67
N MET A 299 -2.73 6.42 9.96
CA MET A 299 -1.74 5.36 9.74
C MET A 299 -2.06 4.11 10.59
N HIS A 300 -2.47 4.29 11.84
CA HIS A 300 -2.92 3.18 12.69
C HIS A 300 -4.20 2.53 12.17
N ALA A 301 -5.16 3.31 11.66
CA ALA A 301 -6.37 2.79 11.02
C ALA A 301 -6.04 1.94 9.79
N MET A 302 -5.15 2.42 8.91
CA MET A 302 -4.70 1.65 7.76
C MET A 302 -4.01 0.35 8.15
N ARG A 303 -3.16 0.35 9.20
CA ARG A 303 -2.53 -0.88 9.70
C ARG A 303 -3.56 -1.91 10.16
N ARG A 304 -4.64 -1.48 10.82
CA ARG A 304 -5.74 -2.39 11.22
C ARG A 304 -6.45 -2.98 10.00
N LEU A 305 -6.76 -2.17 8.99
CA LEU A 305 -7.37 -2.65 7.74
C LEU A 305 -6.47 -3.66 7.02
N CYS A 306 -5.15 -3.41 6.96
CA CYS A 306 -4.20 -4.36 6.39
C CYS A 306 -4.19 -5.69 7.16
N ALA A 307 -4.24 -5.65 8.51
CA ALA A 307 -4.30 -6.87 9.32
C ALA A 307 -5.59 -7.66 9.08
N ALA A 308 -6.75 -6.98 9.02
CA ALA A 308 -8.03 -7.61 8.71
C ALA A 308 -8.03 -8.27 7.31
N LEU A 309 -7.49 -7.58 6.30
CA LEU A 309 -7.38 -8.11 4.94
C LEU A 309 -6.45 -9.34 4.85
N VAL A 310 -5.37 -9.38 5.64
CA VAL A 310 -4.49 -10.56 5.74
C VAL A 310 -5.24 -11.74 6.32
N GLU A 311 -6.04 -11.52 7.37
CA GLU A 311 -6.82 -12.59 8.00
C GLU A 311 -7.95 -13.09 7.09
N GLU A 312 -8.62 -12.20 6.34
CA GLU A 312 -9.62 -12.60 5.35
C GLU A 312 -9.01 -13.44 4.22
N ASN A 313 -7.84 -13.06 3.72
CA ASN A 313 -7.09 -13.84 2.73
C ASN A 313 -6.68 -15.21 3.27
N ARG A 314 -6.24 -15.27 4.53
CA ARG A 314 -5.92 -16.54 5.21
C ARG A 314 -7.16 -17.43 5.30
N ALA A 315 -8.29 -16.88 5.73
CA ALA A 315 -9.56 -17.61 5.81
C ALA A 315 -10.05 -18.09 4.43
N ALA A 316 -9.90 -17.26 3.39
CA ALA A 316 -10.22 -17.63 2.02
C ALA A 316 -9.34 -18.78 1.51
N SER A 317 -8.05 -18.77 1.85
CA SER A 317 -7.11 -19.85 1.52
C SER A 317 -7.50 -21.17 2.19
N VAL A 318 -7.87 -21.15 3.47
CA VAL A 318 -8.36 -22.34 4.20
C VAL A 318 -9.65 -22.89 3.57
N ARG A 319 -10.61 -22.01 3.21
CA ARG A 319 -11.83 -22.42 2.51
C ARG A 319 -11.54 -23.04 1.14
N ALA A 320 -10.57 -22.51 0.40
CA ALA A 320 -10.16 -23.06 -0.89
C ALA A 320 -9.53 -24.46 -0.73
N GLN A 321 -8.63 -24.62 0.26
CA GLN A 321 -8.02 -25.91 0.58
C GLN A 321 -9.08 -26.97 0.92
N PHE A 322 -10.06 -26.62 1.74
CA PHE A 322 -11.17 -27.53 2.07
C PHE A 322 -11.96 -27.98 0.82
N LYS A 323 -12.25 -27.05 -0.10
CA LYS A 323 -12.92 -27.39 -1.38
C LYS A 323 -12.06 -28.34 -2.22
N ASP A 324 -10.75 -28.12 -2.27
CA ASP A 324 -9.83 -29.00 -2.99
C ASP A 324 -9.76 -30.40 -2.38
N ASP A 325 -9.83 -30.51 -1.05
CA ASP A 325 -9.87 -31.78 -0.33
C ASP A 325 -11.17 -32.55 -0.62
N ILE A 326 -12.33 -31.87 -0.63
CA ILE A 326 -13.61 -32.47 -1.05
C ILE A 326 -13.52 -32.97 -2.50
N ILE A 327 -13.00 -32.15 -3.43
CA ILE A 327 -12.86 -32.54 -4.83
C ILE A 327 -11.95 -33.77 -4.96
N ARG A 328 -10.86 -33.81 -4.19
CA ARG A 328 -9.92 -34.95 -4.16
C ARG A 328 -10.62 -36.21 -3.67
N GLU A 329 -11.43 -36.10 -2.62
CA GLU A 329 -12.18 -37.21 -2.04
C GLU A 329 -13.30 -37.71 -2.97
N MET A 330 -14.07 -36.82 -3.59
CA MET A 330 -15.09 -37.19 -4.59
C MET A 330 -14.45 -37.91 -5.79
N ARG A 331 -13.28 -37.46 -6.25
CA ARG A 331 -12.53 -38.13 -7.32
C ARG A 331 -12.06 -39.52 -6.89
N ARG A 332 -11.65 -39.70 -5.62
CA ARG A 332 -11.29 -41.00 -5.05
C ARG A 332 -12.48 -41.95 -5.05
N GLN A 333 -13.64 -41.51 -4.55
CA GLN A 333 -14.87 -42.29 -4.54
C GLN A 333 -15.32 -42.68 -5.96
N LEU A 334 -15.25 -41.76 -6.92
CA LEU A 334 -15.58 -42.04 -8.31
C LEU A 334 -14.66 -43.11 -8.93
N LYS A 335 -13.34 -43.07 -8.63
CA LYS A 335 -12.40 -44.11 -9.06
C LYS A 335 -12.75 -45.47 -8.46
N GLN A 336 -13.11 -45.52 -7.18
CA GLN A 336 -13.53 -46.76 -6.51
C GLN A 336 -14.82 -47.33 -7.11
N ALA A 337 -15.82 -46.49 -7.37
CA ALA A 337 -17.05 -46.90 -8.02
C ALA A 337 -16.80 -47.47 -9.43
N LYS A 338 -15.92 -46.82 -10.21
CA LYS A 338 -15.51 -47.32 -11.54
C LYS A 338 -14.79 -48.67 -11.46
N ALA A 339 -13.91 -48.87 -10.48
CA ALA A 339 -13.22 -50.14 -10.29
C ALA A 339 -14.21 -51.27 -9.95
N LYS A 340 -15.13 -51.03 -9.01
CA LYS A 340 -16.19 -51.99 -8.66
C LYS A 340 -17.08 -52.34 -9.85
N LEU A 341 -17.46 -51.34 -10.67
CA LEU A 341 -18.29 -51.58 -11.85
C LEU A 341 -17.58 -52.46 -12.89
N LYS A 342 -16.27 -52.25 -13.06
CA LYS A 342 -15.42 -53.07 -13.93
C LYS A 342 -15.32 -54.52 -13.44
N GLU A 343 -15.13 -54.73 -12.15
CA GLU A 343 -15.12 -56.08 -11.55
C GLU A 343 -16.47 -56.80 -11.75
N THR A 344 -17.59 -56.08 -11.59
CA THR A 344 -18.92 -56.67 -11.81
C THR A 344 -19.23 -56.97 -13.28
N SER A 345 -18.74 -56.15 -14.22
CA SER A 345 -18.93 -56.42 -15.65
C SER A 345 -18.14 -57.64 -16.11
N GLU A 346 -16.88 -57.77 -15.68
CA GLU A 346 -16.03 -58.92 -16.02
C GLU A 346 -16.57 -60.23 -15.42
N ALA A 347 -17.15 -60.19 -14.21
CA ALA A 347 -17.79 -61.36 -13.60
C ALA A 347 -19.06 -61.83 -14.34
N THR A 348 -19.70 -60.95 -15.12
CA THR A 348 -20.96 -61.26 -15.83
C THR A 348 -20.70 -61.89 -17.21
N GLU A 349 -19.53 -61.67 -17.82
CA GLU A 349 -19.19 -62.22 -19.15
C GLU A 349 -18.79 -63.71 -19.15
N LEU A 350 -18.63 -64.36 -17.99
CA LEU A 350 -18.12 -65.75 -17.89
C LEU A 350 -19.17 -66.86 -17.85
N LYS A 351 -20.32 -66.70 -18.53
CA LYS A 351 -21.17 -67.85 -18.90
C LYS A 351 -21.52 -67.83 -20.39
N PRO A 352 -20.61 -68.28 -21.27
CA PRO A 352 -21.02 -68.72 -22.59
C PRO A 352 -21.86 -69.98 -22.40
N LYS A 353 -23.18 -69.80 -22.39
CA LYS A 353 -24.12 -70.91 -22.40
C LYS A 353 -24.20 -71.36 -23.85
N ASP A 354 -23.52 -72.46 -24.18
CA ASP A 354 -23.69 -73.19 -25.42
C ASP A 354 -25.18 -73.52 -25.61
N PHE A 355 -25.90 -72.70 -26.38
CA PHE A 355 -27.27 -72.97 -26.79
C PHE A 355 -27.37 -72.83 -28.31
N VAL A 356 -27.08 -73.98 -28.94
CA VAL A 356 -27.82 -74.60 -30.04
C VAL A 356 -28.38 -73.67 -31.11
N SER A 357 -27.78 -73.76 -32.30
CA SER A 357 -28.36 -73.43 -33.60
C SER A 357 -29.82 -73.84 -33.71
N GLY A 358 -30.69 -72.86 -33.93
CA GLY A 358 -32.04 -73.05 -34.44
C GLY A 358 -32.27 -72.02 -35.54
N ASP A 359 -32.17 -72.47 -36.80
CA ASP A 359 -32.59 -71.72 -37.98
C ASP A 359 -34.06 -71.30 -37.83
N GLY A 360 -34.30 -70.00 -37.95
CA GLY A 360 -35.63 -69.41 -37.82
C GLY A 360 -35.67 -68.04 -38.47
N GLU A 361 -35.81 -68.02 -39.80
CA GLU A 361 -36.17 -66.84 -40.58
C GLU A 361 -37.49 -66.24 -40.05
N CYS A 362 -37.48 -65.00 -39.57
CA CYS A 362 -38.65 -64.11 -39.54
C CYS A 362 -38.29 -62.70 -39.01
N PRO A 363 -39.13 -61.66 -39.24
CA PRO A 363 -38.80 -60.62 -40.20
C PRO A 363 -38.52 -59.25 -39.55
N ARG A 364 -37.98 -58.36 -40.39
CA ARG A 364 -37.84 -56.90 -40.18
C ARG A 364 -39.01 -56.31 -39.40
N GLY A 365 -38.81 -56.13 -38.09
CA GLY A 365 -39.64 -55.30 -37.22
C GLY A 365 -38.75 -54.24 -36.60
N SER A 366 -39.00 -52.98 -36.95
CA SER A 366 -38.34 -51.79 -36.42
C SER A 366 -38.30 -51.76 -34.89
N SER A 367 -37.18 -52.18 -34.30
CA SER A 367 -36.79 -51.75 -32.97
C SER A 367 -35.93 -50.49 -33.12
N ALA A 368 -36.59 -49.34 -33.13
CA ALA A 368 -35.93 -48.07 -32.94
C ALA A 368 -35.22 -48.08 -31.58
N SER A 369 -33.90 -48.30 -31.61
CA SER A 369 -33.02 -48.20 -30.47
C SER A 369 -33.05 -46.77 -29.94
N TYR A 370 -33.71 -46.61 -28.79
CA TYR A 370 -33.80 -45.36 -28.04
C TYR A 370 -32.51 -45.04 -27.26
N GLU A 371 -31.37 -45.63 -27.64
CA GLU A 371 -30.08 -45.48 -26.95
C GLU A 371 -29.09 -44.58 -27.70
N SER A 372 -29.46 -44.00 -28.85
CA SER A 372 -28.53 -43.16 -29.64
C SER A 372 -28.84 -41.65 -29.65
N VAL A 373 -29.98 -41.19 -29.11
CA VAL A 373 -30.44 -39.81 -29.33
C VAL A 373 -30.07 -38.81 -28.21
N THR A 374 -29.56 -39.25 -27.06
CA THR A 374 -29.26 -38.33 -25.93
C THR A 374 -27.79 -37.97 -25.74
N ILE A 375 -26.85 -38.47 -26.56
CA ILE A 375 -25.40 -38.20 -26.35
C ILE A 375 -24.73 -37.41 -27.49
N GLU A 376 -25.41 -37.15 -28.61
CA GLU A 376 -24.81 -36.32 -29.68
C GLU A 376 -24.95 -34.80 -29.45
N CYS A 377 -25.99 -34.33 -28.74
CA CYS A 377 -26.15 -32.91 -28.45
C CYS A 377 -25.18 -32.34 -27.40
N VAL A 378 -24.46 -33.19 -26.63
CA VAL A 378 -23.46 -32.73 -25.65
C VAL A 378 -22.05 -32.66 -26.25
N ARG A 379 -21.80 -33.28 -27.41
CA ARG A 379 -20.49 -33.24 -28.09
C ARG A 379 -20.27 -32.02 -28.98
N ALA A 380 -21.33 -31.27 -29.30
CA ALA A 380 -21.26 -30.08 -30.15
C ALA A 380 -21.13 -28.76 -29.37
N GLN A 381 -20.79 -28.78 -28.07
CA GLN A 381 -20.34 -27.55 -27.44
C GLN A 381 -18.94 -27.18 -27.98
N PRO A 382 -18.74 -25.97 -28.52
CA PRO A 382 -17.42 -25.52 -28.93
C PRO A 382 -16.54 -25.53 -27.69
N ARG A 383 -15.66 -26.54 -27.59
CA ARG A 383 -14.56 -26.54 -26.64
C ARG A 383 -13.75 -25.29 -26.95
N ARG A 384 -14.01 -24.21 -26.21
CA ARG A 384 -13.11 -23.06 -26.16
C ARG A 384 -11.76 -23.67 -25.84
N LYS A 385 -10.87 -23.66 -26.84
CA LYS A 385 -9.46 -23.98 -26.64
C LYS A 385 -9.00 -23.01 -25.57
N ARG A 386 -8.93 -23.51 -24.35
CA ARG A 386 -8.26 -22.83 -23.26
C ARG A 386 -6.80 -22.93 -23.65
N ASP A 387 -6.31 -21.90 -24.33
CA ASP A 387 -4.88 -21.64 -24.40
C ASP A 387 -4.46 -21.38 -22.96
N VAL A 388 -4.19 -22.47 -22.25
CA VAL A 388 -3.44 -22.45 -21.00
C VAL A 388 -2.04 -22.08 -21.45
N PRO A 389 -1.53 -20.88 -21.10
CA PRO A 389 -0.12 -20.60 -21.34
C PRO A 389 0.63 -21.69 -20.61
N LEU A 390 1.41 -22.48 -21.36
CA LEU A 390 2.40 -23.38 -20.83
C LEU A 390 3.22 -22.56 -19.85
N ARG A 391 2.99 -22.80 -18.56
CA ARG A 391 3.80 -22.24 -17.48
C ARG A 391 5.13 -22.97 -17.59
N GLU A 392 5.99 -22.47 -18.48
CA GLU A 392 7.38 -22.86 -18.55
C GLU A 392 7.95 -22.76 -17.15
N SER A 393 8.35 -23.92 -16.67
CA SER A 393 9.06 -24.08 -15.42
C SER A 393 10.45 -23.50 -15.63
N LEU A 394 10.59 -22.20 -15.42
CA LEU A 394 11.87 -21.51 -15.28
C LEU A 394 12.49 -21.91 -13.93
N LEU A 395 13.02 -23.14 -13.91
CA LEU A 395 14.13 -23.54 -13.06
C LEU A 395 15.36 -23.71 -13.97
N HIS A 396 16.00 -22.60 -14.31
CA HIS A 396 17.45 -22.51 -14.55
C HIS A 396 17.98 -21.76 -13.32
N ARG A 397 18.83 -22.28 -12.43
CA ARG A 397 20.05 -23.10 -12.57
C ARG A 397 21.10 -22.45 -13.45
N ASP A 398 21.57 -21.27 -13.05
CA ASP A 398 22.86 -20.74 -13.50
C ASP A 398 23.94 -21.14 -12.51
N ALA A 399 24.59 -22.24 -12.86
CA ALA A 399 25.94 -22.55 -12.44
C ALA A 399 26.91 -21.72 -13.31
N THR A 400 27.79 -20.98 -12.65
CA THR A 400 29.22 -20.85 -12.94
C THR A 400 29.72 -21.11 -14.38
N GLY A 401 30.36 -20.10 -14.98
CA GLY A 401 31.61 -20.31 -15.73
C GLY A 401 31.76 -19.61 -17.09
N ASN A 402 32.73 -18.69 -17.13
CA ASN A 402 33.66 -18.36 -18.24
C ASN A 402 33.08 -17.67 -19.50
N ASP A 403 33.76 -16.79 -20.24
CA ASP A 403 35.14 -16.30 -20.28
C ASP A 403 35.14 -15.00 -21.12
N SER A 404 35.83 -13.93 -20.69
CA SER A 404 36.26 -12.87 -21.60
C SER A 404 37.50 -12.13 -21.07
N LEU A 405 38.65 -12.76 -21.30
CA LEU A 405 39.82 -12.18 -21.97
C LEU A 405 40.04 -10.64 -21.82
N ILE A 406 40.82 -10.22 -20.83
CA ILE A 406 41.65 -9.01 -20.92
C ILE A 406 43.07 -9.38 -20.48
N LYS A 407 44.00 -9.32 -21.44
CA LYS A 407 45.45 -9.37 -21.25
C LYS A 407 45.92 -8.11 -20.55
N THR A 408 46.66 -8.25 -19.45
CA THR A 408 47.76 -7.36 -19.11
C THR A 408 48.87 -8.17 -18.46
N ASP A 409 50.03 -8.14 -19.10
CA ASP A 409 51.32 -8.63 -18.64
C ASP A 409 51.76 -7.88 -17.38
N ILE A 410 52.06 -8.57 -16.28
CA ILE A 410 53.11 -8.18 -15.31
C ILE A 410 53.72 -9.46 -14.69
N ASP A 411 55.04 -9.47 -14.66
CA ASP A 411 55.98 -10.53 -14.31
C ASP A 411 56.01 -11.01 -12.84
N HIS A 412 56.35 -12.29 -12.71
CA HIS A 412 57.22 -12.97 -11.73
C HIS A 412 57.10 -12.74 -10.21
N SER A 413 56.64 -13.77 -9.49
CA SER A 413 57.39 -14.55 -8.46
C SER A 413 56.44 -15.53 -7.73
N ASN A 414 56.51 -16.84 -8.04
CA ASN A 414 57.21 -17.91 -7.32
C ASN A 414 56.59 -18.41 -5.99
N VAL A 415 56.16 -19.70 -6.06
CA VAL A 415 56.48 -20.80 -5.11
C VAL A 415 55.51 -21.08 -3.94
N LEU A 416 54.77 -22.21 -4.09
CA LEU A 416 54.31 -23.27 -3.12
C LEU A 416 52.86 -23.65 -3.42
N ARG A 417 52.55 -24.66 -4.25
CA ARG A 417 52.62 -26.13 -4.03
C ARG A 417 52.00 -26.57 -2.69
N GLY A 418 50.80 -27.18 -2.75
CA GLY A 418 50.45 -28.29 -1.86
C GLY A 418 49.00 -28.40 -1.39
N HIS A 419 48.34 -29.44 -1.89
CA HIS A 419 47.41 -30.34 -1.17
C HIS A 419 45.90 -30.07 -1.26
N THR A 420 45.33 -30.80 -2.22
CA THR A 420 44.03 -31.46 -2.19
C THR A 420 43.78 -32.20 -0.86
N VAL A 421 42.65 -31.93 -0.20
CA VAL A 421 41.96 -32.93 0.63
C VAL A 421 40.45 -32.84 0.37
N SER A 422 39.95 -33.95 -0.15
CA SER A 422 38.56 -34.37 -0.18
C SER A 422 38.03 -34.61 1.23
N SER A 423 36.82 -34.13 1.55
CA SER A 423 35.97 -34.73 2.59
C SER A 423 34.50 -34.36 2.41
N ASN A 424 33.79 -35.36 1.89
CA ASN A 424 32.43 -35.80 2.18
C ASN A 424 31.57 -35.04 3.18
N ALA A 425 30.34 -34.79 2.72
CA ALA A 425 29.05 -34.99 3.38
C ALA A 425 29.04 -35.48 4.84
N ILE A 426 28.25 -34.81 5.69
CA ILE A 426 27.44 -35.40 6.78
C ILE A 426 26.35 -34.40 7.24
N SER A 427 25.13 -34.94 7.31
CA SER A 427 23.96 -34.62 8.15
C SER A 427 23.23 -33.26 8.06
N ASP A 428 22.03 -33.37 7.47
CA ASP A 428 20.79 -32.79 7.99
C ASP A 428 20.57 -33.18 9.47
N ALA A 429 20.28 -32.20 10.33
CA ALA A 429 19.31 -32.23 11.44
C ALA A 429 19.53 -31.05 12.38
N ALA A 430 18.43 -30.58 12.97
CA ALA A 430 18.32 -29.62 14.08
C ALA A 430 18.37 -28.12 13.72
N THR A 431 17.16 -27.52 13.62
CA THR A 431 16.76 -26.38 14.46
C THR A 431 15.24 -26.20 14.36
N CYS A 432 14.50 -26.91 15.22
CA CYS A 432 13.10 -26.66 15.53
C CYS A 432 12.95 -26.68 17.05
N GLU A 433 13.61 -25.74 17.75
CA GLU A 433 13.44 -25.58 19.20
C GLU A 433 14.03 -24.24 19.66
N GLU A 434 13.31 -23.14 19.44
CA GLU A 434 13.52 -21.90 20.21
C GLU A 434 12.31 -20.97 20.07
N MET A 435 11.21 -21.30 20.76
CA MET A 435 10.10 -20.36 20.92
C MET A 435 9.29 -20.64 22.20
N ARG A 436 9.98 -20.70 23.34
CA ARG A 436 9.36 -20.60 24.68
C ARG A 436 10.35 -19.97 25.66
N ALA A 437 10.09 -18.70 26.00
CA ALA A 437 10.26 -18.10 27.33
C ALA A 437 10.49 -16.59 27.15
N TYR A 438 9.41 -15.80 27.18
CA TYR A 438 9.44 -14.44 27.74
C TYR A 438 8.00 -14.09 28.09
N ASP A 439 7.60 -14.56 29.27
CA ASP A 439 6.44 -14.10 30.02
C ASP A 439 6.92 -13.82 31.47
N CYS A 440 6.25 -12.88 32.14
CA CYS A 440 6.54 -12.27 33.44
C CYS A 440 7.53 -11.08 33.48
N GLY A 441 6.93 -9.89 33.35
CA GLY A 441 7.43 -8.64 33.93
C GLY A 441 6.26 -7.78 34.39
N HIS A 442 5.64 -8.14 35.51
CA HIS A 442 4.73 -7.26 36.26
C HIS A 442 5.52 -6.06 36.79
N THR A 443 5.29 -4.87 36.25
CA THR A 443 5.64 -3.60 36.93
C THR A 443 4.45 -3.19 37.79
N GLN A 444 4.69 -3.27 39.09
CA GLN A 444 3.84 -2.77 40.17
C GLN A 444 3.93 -1.23 40.14
N GLU A 445 2.90 -0.56 39.62
CA GLU A 445 2.74 0.89 39.80
C GLU A 445 2.30 1.14 41.23
N SER A 446 3.21 1.73 42.02
CA SER A 446 2.95 2.25 43.35
C SER A 446 2.25 3.61 43.23
N ASP A 447 1.01 3.67 43.69
CA ASP A 447 0.30 4.89 44.04
C ASP A 447 0.98 5.56 45.24
N ASP A 448 1.77 6.61 45.00
CA ASP A 448 2.23 7.54 46.03
C ASP A 448 2.38 8.92 45.37
N ASP A 449 1.35 9.76 45.48
CA ASP A 449 1.51 11.22 45.55
C ASP A 449 0.16 11.87 45.92
N ALA A 450 -0.13 11.82 47.21
CA ALA A 450 -1.20 12.59 47.84
C ALA A 450 -0.66 13.26 49.11
N PHE A 451 0.22 14.25 49.01
CA PHE A 451 0.46 15.20 50.11
C PHE A 451 1.19 16.44 49.60
N LEU A 452 0.49 17.58 49.52
CA LEU A 452 0.98 18.89 49.96
C LEU A 452 -0.17 19.90 49.89
N ASN A 453 -0.90 19.97 51.00
CA ASN A 453 -1.73 21.11 51.40
C ASN A 453 -1.33 21.43 52.85
N ARG A 454 -0.49 22.47 53.03
CA ARG A 454 -0.29 23.26 54.26
C ARG A 454 0.90 24.22 54.07
N GLU A 455 0.63 25.45 53.67
CA GLU A 455 0.63 26.70 54.47
C GLU A 455 0.54 27.91 53.53
#